data_AF-A0A415U2D3-F1
#
_entry.id   AF-A0A415U2D3-F1
#
_cell.length_a   1.000
_cell.length_b   1.000
_cell.length_c   1.000
_cell.angle_alpha   90.00
_cell.angle_beta   90.00
_cell.angle_gamma   90.00
#
_symmetry.space_group_name_H-M   'P 1'
#
loop_
_entity.id
_entity.type
_entity.pdbx_description
1 polymer ?
#
loop_
_entity_poly.entity_id
_entity_poly.type
_entity_poly.pdbx_seq_one_letter_code
_entity_poly.pdbx_strand_id
1 'polypeptide(L)'
;MSSTAKLTAEQIENLAKEIREFLLEHGLWQDVDIYFNGKRFTQHDPVTGKYYYNDREHLIEEENQDPRTYFEYVNPDHILSMSFEGPVCEMLYYGILPSVRREFDKIFERYGLYYEFGHHWNFSCYYI
;
A
#
# COMPACT_ATOMS: atom_id res chain seq x y z
N MET A 1 -0.79 -29.55 6.10
CA MET A 1 -0.64 -28.18 5.60
C MET A 1 -0.50 -27.30 6.82
N SER A 2 0.66 -26.65 7.00
CA SER A 2 0.86 -25.74 8.12
C SER A 2 -0.06 -24.55 7.90
N SER A 3 -0.99 -24.27 8.82
CA SER A 3 -1.72 -23.01 8.78
C SER A 3 -0.70 -21.91 9.00
N THR A 4 -0.31 -21.19 7.95
CA THR A 4 0.47 -19.97 8.09
C THR A 4 -0.31 -19.06 9.04
N ALA A 5 0.28 -18.69 10.18
CA ALA A 5 -0.39 -17.85 11.15
C ALA A 5 -0.73 -16.51 10.46
N LYS A 6 -2.00 -16.10 10.51
CA LYS A 6 -2.42 -14.79 10.00
C LYS A 6 -1.64 -13.70 10.75
N LEU A 7 -1.28 -12.63 10.04
CA LEU A 7 -0.62 -11.47 10.62
C LEU A 7 -1.51 -10.81 11.68
N THR A 8 -0.90 -10.29 12.74
CA THR A 8 -1.58 -9.43 13.70
C THR A 8 -1.80 -8.04 13.12
N ALA A 9 -2.71 -7.25 13.72
CA ALA A 9 -2.91 -5.86 13.32
C ALA A 9 -1.60 -5.04 13.40
N GLU A 10 -0.77 -5.27 14.42
CA GLU A 10 0.53 -4.61 14.55
C GLU A 10 1.49 -4.99 13.41
N GLN A 11 1.52 -6.25 13.00
CA GLN A 11 2.34 -6.68 11.86
C GLN A 11 1.85 -6.05 10.54
N ILE A 12 0.53 -5.95 10.35
CA ILE A 12 -0.06 -5.29 9.18
C ILE A 12 0.28 -3.79 9.17
N GLU A 13 0.23 -3.12 10.32
CA GLU A 13 0.62 -1.70 10.43
C GLU A 13 2.11 -1.50 10.16
N ASN A 14 2.97 -2.41 10.64
CA ASN A 14 4.40 -2.37 10.33
C ASN A 14 4.65 -2.57 8.83
N LEU A 15 3.93 -3.48 8.17
CA LEU A 15 3.97 -3.65 6.71
C LEU A 15 3.58 -2.34 6.00
N ALA A 16 2.47 -1.71 6.40
CA ALA A 16 2.03 -0.45 5.79
C ALA A 16 3.07 0.67 5.95
N LYS A 17 3.71 0.77 7.12
CA LYS A 17 4.79 1.73 7.38
C LYS A 17 6.02 1.43 6.53
N GLU A 18 6.43 0.18 6.44
CA GLU A 18 7.59 -0.24 5.63
C GLU A 18 7.37 0.05 4.14
N ILE A 19 6.17 -0.23 3.62
CA ILE A 19 5.79 0.16 2.25
C ILE A 19 5.90 1.69 2.08
N ARG A 20 5.32 2.49 2.98
CA ARG A 20 5.36 3.95 2.88
C ARG A 20 6.80 4.47 2.92
N GLU A 21 7.61 3.98 3.84
CA GLU A 21 9.03 4.37 3.95
C GLU A 21 9.81 4.00 2.70
N PHE A 22 9.61 2.79 2.16
CA PHE A 22 10.21 2.40 0.88
C PHE A 22 9.83 3.37 -0.24
N LEU A 23 8.54 3.71 -0.37
CA LEU A 23 8.10 4.66 -1.39
C LEU A 23 8.73 6.05 -1.19
N LEU A 24 8.84 6.53 0.05
CA LEU A 24 9.50 7.80 0.37
C LEU A 24 11.00 7.77 0.05
N GLU A 25 11.72 6.70 0.36
CA GLU A 25 13.15 6.53 0.06
C GLU A 25 13.43 6.57 -1.45
N HIS A 26 12.52 6.03 -2.24
CA HIS A 26 12.65 5.97 -3.69
C HIS A 26 11.98 7.14 -4.44
N GLY A 27 11.39 8.11 -3.73
CA GLY A 27 10.70 9.24 -4.35
C GLY A 27 9.37 8.89 -5.04
N LEU A 28 8.75 7.78 -4.64
CA LEU A 28 7.53 7.20 -5.22
C LEU A 28 6.27 7.50 -4.40
N TRP A 29 6.36 8.23 -3.28
CA TRP A 29 5.21 8.56 -2.42
C TRP A 29 4.40 9.73 -3.00
N GLN A 30 3.71 9.46 -4.10
CA GLN A 30 2.86 10.41 -4.81
C GLN A 30 1.62 9.71 -5.35
N ASP A 31 0.44 10.27 -5.07
CA ASP A 31 -0.86 9.75 -5.51
C ASP A 31 -1.06 8.28 -5.10
N VAL A 32 -0.76 7.98 -3.84
CA VAL A 32 -0.83 6.63 -3.25
C VAL A 32 -1.65 6.67 -1.96
N ASP A 33 -2.61 5.75 -1.86
CA ASP A 33 -3.29 5.44 -0.60
C ASP A 33 -2.98 4.00 -0.18
N ILE A 34 -2.62 3.79 1.08
CA ILE A 34 -2.39 2.46 1.68
C ILE A 34 -3.47 2.21 2.72
N TYR A 35 -4.35 1.25 2.47
CA TYR A 35 -5.47 0.87 3.34
C TYR A 35 -5.12 -0.38 4.15
N PHE A 36 -5.27 -0.31 5.47
CA PHE A 36 -4.92 -1.40 6.39
C PHE A 36 -5.66 -1.23 7.72
N ASN A 37 -6.09 -2.29 8.39
CA ASN A 37 -6.71 -2.23 9.74
C ASN A 37 -7.85 -1.18 9.92
N GLY A 38 -8.61 -0.85 8.88
CA GLY A 38 -9.61 0.23 8.95
C GLY A 38 -9.02 1.65 8.95
N LYS A 39 -7.74 1.78 8.59
CA LYS A 39 -6.97 3.01 8.46
C LYS A 39 -6.52 3.24 7.02
N ARG A 40 -6.08 4.46 6.73
CA ARG A 40 -5.44 4.83 5.47
C ARG A 40 -4.22 5.71 5.72
N PHE A 41 -3.10 5.41 5.07
CA PHE A 41 -2.07 6.41 4.78
C PHE A 41 -2.36 7.07 3.44
N THR A 42 -2.29 8.40 3.39
CA THR A 42 -2.52 9.22 2.19
C THR A 42 -1.54 10.39 2.15
N GLN A 43 -1.45 11.08 1.00
CA GLN A 43 -0.77 12.39 0.89
C GLN A 43 -1.75 13.57 0.88
N HIS A 44 -3.05 13.30 0.78
CA HIS A 44 -4.06 14.34 0.68
C HIS A 44 -4.57 14.72 2.08
N ASP A 45 -4.32 15.96 2.47
CA ASP A 45 -4.81 16.51 3.74
C ASP A 45 -6.32 16.83 3.63
N PRO A 46 -7.18 16.12 4.39
CA PRO A 46 -8.62 16.31 4.29
C PRO A 46 -9.10 17.65 4.84
N VAL A 47 -8.28 18.35 5.65
CA VAL A 47 -8.61 19.65 6.24
C VAL A 47 -8.26 20.78 5.28
N THR A 48 -7.06 20.74 4.69
CA THR A 48 -6.56 21.83 3.84
C THR A 48 -6.73 21.60 2.34
N GLY A 49 -6.99 20.35 1.92
CA GLY A 49 -7.04 19.92 0.53
C GLY A 49 -5.67 19.89 -0.18
N LYS A 50 -4.57 20.02 0.58
CA LYS A 50 -3.21 20.02 0.03
C LYS A 50 -2.69 18.60 -0.14
N TYR A 51 -1.79 18.44 -1.10
CA TYR A 51 -1.04 17.21 -1.31
C TYR A 51 0.41 17.37 -0.83
N TYR A 52 0.89 16.40 -0.06
CA TYR A 52 2.25 16.35 0.48
C TYR A 52 3.02 15.17 -0.13
N TYR A 53 3.47 15.33 -1.37
CA TYR A 53 4.21 14.27 -2.08
C TYR A 53 5.65 14.18 -1.61
N ASN A 54 6.13 12.95 -1.38
CA ASN A 54 7.49 12.66 -0.94
C ASN A 54 7.95 13.47 0.29
N ASP A 55 7.00 13.89 1.13
CA ASP A 55 7.24 14.75 2.28
C ASP A 55 7.17 13.93 3.58
N ARG A 56 8.33 13.71 4.19
CA ARG A 56 8.47 12.96 5.45
C ARG A 56 7.99 13.74 6.67
N GLU A 57 7.83 15.06 6.55
CA GLU A 57 7.39 15.92 7.66
C GLU A 57 5.86 15.94 7.77
N HIS A 58 5.14 15.54 6.71
CA HIS A 58 3.68 15.58 6.62
C HIS A 58 3.08 14.20 6.30
N LEU A 59 3.26 13.25 7.22
CA LEU A 59 2.69 11.90 7.10
C LEU A 59 1.26 11.87 7.66
N ILE A 60 0.28 11.59 6.80
CA ILE A 60 -1.14 11.62 7.16
C ILE A 60 -1.66 10.18 7.35
N GLU A 61 -2.36 9.97 8.45
CA GLU A 61 -3.08 8.74 8.78
C GLU A 61 -4.55 9.10 9.09
N GLU A 62 -5.48 8.40 8.45
CA GLU A 62 -6.91 8.54 8.69
C GLU A 62 -7.52 7.25 9.20
N GLU A 63 -8.43 7.38 10.15
CA GLU A 63 -9.19 6.29 10.74
C GLU A 63 -10.52 6.07 10.00
N ASN A 64 -11.17 4.93 10.25
CA ASN A 64 -12.48 4.54 9.72
C ASN A 64 -12.54 4.50 8.18
N GLN A 65 -11.47 4.02 7.55
CA GLN A 65 -11.35 3.90 6.10
C GLN A 65 -11.56 2.44 5.65
N ASP A 66 -12.37 2.25 4.61
CA ASP A 66 -12.56 0.95 3.96
C ASP A 66 -12.27 1.09 2.45
N PRO A 67 -11.28 0.38 1.90
CA PRO A 67 -10.95 0.45 0.47
C PRO A 67 -12.13 0.08 -0.44
N ARG A 68 -13.11 -0.70 0.06
CA ARG A 68 -14.31 -1.09 -0.71
C ARG A 68 -15.23 0.08 -1.05
N THR A 69 -15.05 1.22 -0.37
CA THR A 69 -15.76 2.46 -0.71
C THR A 69 -15.14 3.17 -1.92
N TYR A 70 -13.95 2.74 -2.36
CA TYR A 70 -13.18 3.37 -3.42
C TYR A 70 -12.91 2.44 -4.62
N PHE A 71 -12.62 1.15 -4.39
CA PHE A 71 -12.47 0.15 -5.47
C PHE A 71 -13.09 -1.21 -5.13
N GLU A 72 -13.52 -1.93 -6.16
CA GLU A 72 -14.28 -3.19 -6.05
C GLU A 72 -13.42 -4.39 -5.63
N TYR A 73 -12.22 -4.50 -6.19
CA TYR A 73 -11.35 -5.67 -6.04
C TYR A 73 -10.53 -5.62 -4.75
N VAL A 74 -11.19 -5.96 -3.64
CA VAL A 74 -10.58 -6.01 -2.30
C VAL A 74 -10.70 -7.42 -1.77
N ASN A 75 -9.62 -7.95 -1.18
CA ASN A 75 -9.65 -9.20 -0.43
C ASN A 75 -10.77 -9.15 0.63
N PRO A 76 -11.73 -10.10 0.63
CA PRO A 76 -12.78 -10.17 1.65
C PRO A 76 -12.22 -10.26 3.07
N ASP A 77 -11.13 -11.00 3.26
CA ASP A 77 -10.34 -11.07 4.50
C ASP A 77 -9.24 -10.00 4.45
N HIS A 78 -9.64 -8.72 4.43
CA HIS A 78 -8.72 -7.60 4.17
C HIS A 78 -7.46 -7.63 5.06
N ILE A 79 -6.31 -7.51 4.40
CA ILE A 79 -4.98 -7.42 5.03
C ILE A 79 -4.44 -6.01 4.80
N LEU A 80 -4.13 -5.72 3.54
CA LEU A 80 -3.68 -4.42 3.06
C LEU A 80 -4.09 -4.29 1.61
N SER A 81 -4.45 -3.09 1.19
CA SER A 81 -4.68 -2.77 -0.22
C SER A 81 -4.09 -1.41 -0.53
N MET A 82 -3.69 -1.21 -1.78
CA MET A 82 -3.16 0.06 -2.23
C MET A 82 -3.88 0.51 -3.48
N SER A 83 -4.22 1.79 -3.53
CA SER A 83 -4.46 2.48 -4.79
C SER A 83 -3.29 3.41 -5.08
N PHE A 84 -2.94 3.52 -6.35
CA PHE A 84 -1.77 4.27 -6.78
C PHE A 84 -1.94 4.76 -8.21
N GLU A 85 -1.44 5.95 -8.45
CA GLU A 85 -1.19 6.49 -9.78
C GLU A 85 0.29 6.86 -9.92
N GLY A 86 0.62 7.59 -10.99
CA GLY A 86 1.94 8.20 -11.17
C GLY A 86 3.10 7.20 -11.07
N PRO A 87 4.18 7.50 -10.32
CA PRO A 87 5.42 6.73 -10.37
C PRO A 87 5.29 5.30 -9.84
N VAL A 88 4.33 5.03 -8.94
CA VAL A 88 4.05 3.65 -8.50
C VAL A 88 3.32 2.88 -9.59
N CYS A 89 2.38 3.49 -10.30
CA CYS A 89 1.72 2.86 -11.47
C CYS A 89 2.76 2.55 -12.57
N GLU A 90 3.66 3.48 -12.86
CA GLU A 90 4.80 3.27 -13.76
C GLU A 90 5.66 2.08 -13.32
N MET A 91 6.00 1.99 -12.04
CA MET A 91 6.79 0.89 -11.50
C MET A 91 6.07 -0.45 -11.56
N LEU A 92 4.81 -0.49 -11.12
CA LEU A 92 4.10 -1.73 -10.88
C LEU A 92 3.43 -2.29 -12.14
N TYR A 93 2.82 -1.43 -12.95
CA TYR A 93 2.02 -1.85 -14.11
C TYR A 93 2.80 -1.73 -15.42
N TYR A 94 3.51 -0.62 -15.62
CA TYR A 94 4.29 -0.40 -16.85
C TYR A 94 5.71 -1.01 -16.80
N GLY A 95 6.12 -1.56 -15.65
CA GLY A 95 7.40 -2.25 -15.49
C GLY A 95 8.63 -1.33 -15.51
N ILE A 96 8.43 -0.05 -15.22
CA ILE A 96 9.52 0.92 -15.05
C ILE A 96 10.23 0.63 -13.71
N LEU A 97 11.53 0.96 -13.59
CA LEU A 97 12.33 0.68 -12.39
C LEU A 97 12.29 -0.81 -11.92
N PRO A 98 12.62 -1.80 -12.78
CA PRO A 98 12.47 -3.21 -12.44
C PRO A 98 13.34 -3.68 -11.25
N SER A 99 14.44 -2.97 -10.93
CA SER A 99 15.21 -3.25 -9.72
C SER A 99 14.47 -2.84 -8.44
N VAL A 100 13.88 -1.64 -8.44
CA VAL A 100 13.09 -1.11 -7.33
C VAL A 100 11.84 -1.96 -7.13
N ARG A 101 11.16 -2.35 -8.22
CA ARG A 101 10.04 -3.30 -8.18
C ARG A 101 10.39 -4.60 -7.45
N ARG A 102 11.56 -5.20 -7.74
CA ARG A 102 11.99 -6.44 -7.06
C ARG A 102 12.25 -6.24 -5.57
N GLU A 103 12.66 -5.05 -5.14
CA GLU A 103 12.85 -4.74 -3.73
C GLU A 103 11.51 -4.52 -3.03
N PHE A 104 10.56 -3.87 -3.71
CA PHE A 104 9.18 -3.73 -3.28
C PHE A 104 8.50 -5.09 -3.06
N ASP A 105 8.62 -6.00 -4.05
CA ASP A 105 8.03 -7.34 -3.96
C ASP A 105 8.55 -8.13 -2.75
N LYS A 106 9.83 -8.01 -2.44
CA LYS A 106 10.45 -8.66 -1.26
C LYS A 106 9.85 -8.20 0.07
N ILE A 107 9.23 -7.02 0.14
CA ILE A 107 8.55 -6.56 1.36
C ILE A 107 7.42 -7.56 1.67
N PHE A 108 6.54 -7.83 0.71
CA PHE A 108 5.40 -8.75 0.89
C PHE A 108 5.84 -10.17 1.19
N GLU A 109 6.87 -10.66 0.50
CA GLU A 109 7.42 -12.00 0.73
C GLU A 109 7.87 -12.21 2.19
N ARG A 110 8.49 -11.21 2.82
CA ARG A 110 8.91 -11.28 4.24
C ARG A 110 7.73 -11.45 5.20
N TYR A 111 6.55 -10.96 4.82
CA TYR A 111 5.32 -11.06 5.58
C TYR A 111 4.48 -12.29 5.20
N GLY A 112 4.96 -13.15 4.28
CA GLY A 112 4.22 -14.30 3.79
C GLY A 112 3.02 -13.92 2.92
N LEU A 113 3.13 -12.79 2.21
CA LEU A 113 2.08 -12.25 1.36
C LEU A 113 2.53 -12.16 -0.10
N TYR A 114 1.54 -12.19 -0.98
CA TYR A 114 1.63 -11.64 -2.34
C TYR A 114 0.47 -10.66 -2.54
N TYR A 115 0.43 -9.98 -3.69
CA TYR A 115 -0.68 -9.12 -4.04
C TYR A 115 -1.19 -9.40 -5.45
N GLU A 116 -2.48 -9.21 -5.64
CA GLU A 116 -3.15 -9.29 -6.93
C GLU A 116 -3.67 -7.92 -7.33
N PHE A 117 -3.46 -7.56 -8.59
CA PHE A 117 -4.04 -6.35 -9.15
C PHE A 117 -5.54 -6.52 -9.33
N GLY A 118 -6.30 -5.50 -8.95
CA GLY A 118 -7.69 -5.36 -9.35
C GLY A 118 -7.78 -4.65 -10.70
N HIS A 119 -7.39 -3.37 -10.69
CA HIS A 119 -7.17 -2.57 -11.89
C HIS A 119 -5.68 -2.28 -12.08
N HIS A 120 -5.33 -1.52 -13.12
CA HIS A 120 -3.95 -1.07 -13.34
C HIS A 120 -3.43 -0.11 -12.25
N TRP A 121 -4.33 0.46 -11.44
CA TRP A 121 -4.06 1.47 -10.41
C TRP A 121 -4.32 0.98 -8.98
N ASN A 122 -4.61 -0.31 -8.75
CA ASN A 122 -4.74 -0.84 -7.39
C ASN A 122 -4.38 -2.32 -7.27
N PHE A 123 -4.08 -2.74 -6.04
CA PHE A 123 -3.95 -4.14 -5.66
C PHE A 123 -4.49 -4.43 -4.27
N SER A 124 -4.76 -5.71 -4.01
CA SER A 124 -5.06 -6.24 -2.67
C SER A 124 -4.11 -7.38 -2.29
N CYS A 125 -3.74 -7.47 -1.01
CA CYS A 125 -2.81 -8.50 -0.52
C CYS A 125 -3.52 -9.80 -0.12
N TYR A 126 -2.84 -10.92 -0.33
CA TYR A 126 -3.29 -12.28 -0.02
C TYR A 126 -2.14 -13.07 0.64
N TYR A 127 -2.49 -14.04 1.49
CA TYR A 127 -1.50 -14.96 2.07
C TYR A 127 -1.00 -15.96 1.02
N ILE A 128 0.30 -16.24 1.02
CA ILE A 128 0.95 -17.31 0.23
C ILE A 128 0.50 -18.69 0.72
#